data_AF-A0AAN6J7B9-F1
#
_entry.id   AF-A0AAN6J7B9-F1
#
_cell.length_a   1.000
_cell.length_b   1.000
_cell.length_c   1.000
_cell.angle_alpha   90.00
_cell.angle_beta   90.00
_cell.angle_gamma   90.00
#
_symmetry.space_group_name_H-M   'P 1'
#
loop_
_entity.id
_entity.type
_entity.pdbx_description
1 polymer ?
#
loop_
_entity_poly.entity_id
_entity_poly.type
_entity_poly.pdbx_seq_one_letter_code
_entity_poly.pdbx_strand_id
1 'polypeptide(L)'
;MGETLGLDLASKKQRLRKDYAYRLDYRTRWADNDMFHHLNNPIYGVLIDSIINDFLIKKCGYNTHSYPRTALVASTYCDYFGSVAYPNMLDVGLRVVKLGNNSVTYECGIFEEEQEQVKAVGGFTQILPCIVLRHLLTRNPFMEGVKREDNRSPPEGLEPHVRSALTRLMSGSGDQKQAPKL
;
A
#
# COMPACT_ATOMS: atom_id res chain seq x y z
N MET A 1 -22.19 6.72 -1.64
CA MET A 1 -21.26 6.20 -2.67
C MET A 1 -20.17 7.25 -2.83
N GLY A 2 -18.92 6.91 -2.53
CA GLY A 2 -17.81 7.86 -2.69
C GLY A 2 -17.61 8.17 -4.18
N GLU A 3 -17.32 9.42 -4.49
CA GLU A 3 -17.07 9.88 -5.85
C GLU A 3 -15.87 9.12 -6.45
N THR A 4 -16.06 8.45 -7.59
CA THR A 4 -14.99 7.67 -8.22
C THR A 4 -13.97 8.64 -8.79
N LEU A 5 -12.83 8.75 -8.12
CA LEU A 5 -11.73 9.64 -8.51
C LEU A 5 -11.06 9.15 -9.82
N GLY A 6 -11.02 10.00 -10.85
CA GLY A 6 -10.47 9.68 -12.17
C GLY A 6 -9.00 9.26 -12.13
N LEU A 7 -8.58 8.34 -13.00
CA LEU A 7 -7.23 7.74 -12.98
C LEU A 7 -6.25 8.37 -13.98
N ASP A 8 -6.71 9.34 -14.77
CA ASP A 8 -5.86 10.11 -15.67
C ASP A 8 -4.94 11.08 -14.90
N LEU A 9 -3.90 11.58 -15.57
CA LEU A 9 -2.90 12.47 -14.98
C LEU A 9 -3.49 13.78 -14.42
N ALA A 10 -4.50 14.35 -15.09
CA ALA A 10 -5.09 15.61 -14.64
C ALA A 10 -5.89 15.41 -13.34
N SER A 11 -6.67 14.33 -13.27
CA SER A 11 -7.37 13.92 -12.05
C SER A 11 -6.41 13.59 -10.91
N LYS A 12 -5.29 12.89 -11.19
CA LYS A 12 -4.27 12.57 -10.19
C LYS A 12 -3.58 13.81 -9.63
N LYS A 13 -3.32 14.82 -10.45
CA LYS A 13 -2.73 16.09 -9.99
C LYS A 13 -3.62 16.86 -9.00
N GLN A 14 -4.93 16.60 -9.02
CA GLN A 14 -5.91 17.26 -8.14
C GLN A 14 -6.18 16.49 -6.83
N ARG A 15 -5.42 15.43 -6.54
CA ARG A 15 -5.59 14.66 -5.30
C ARG A 15 -5.32 15.52 -4.07
N LEU A 16 -6.16 15.33 -3.06
CA LEU A 16 -6.08 15.98 -1.76
C LEU A 16 -5.83 14.93 -0.66
N ARG A 17 -5.33 15.38 0.49
CA ARG A 17 -5.02 14.48 1.63
C ARG A 17 -6.26 13.71 2.10
N LYS A 18 -7.43 14.35 2.07
CA LYS A 18 -8.73 13.75 2.43
C LYS A 18 -9.18 12.61 1.50
N ASP A 19 -8.59 12.48 0.31
CA ASP A 19 -8.94 11.40 -0.62
C ASP A 19 -8.36 10.05 -0.17
N TYR A 20 -7.44 10.06 0.80
CA TYR A 20 -6.74 8.89 1.32
C TYR A 20 -7.22 8.56 2.73
N ALA A 21 -7.82 7.37 2.89
CA ALA A 21 -8.42 6.93 4.14
C ALA A 21 -7.40 6.49 5.20
N TYR A 22 -6.20 6.07 4.76
CA TYR A 22 -5.10 5.69 5.65
C TYR A 22 -3.90 6.55 5.36
N ARG A 23 -3.26 7.09 6.40
CA ARG A 23 -2.15 8.05 6.27
C ARG A 23 -1.07 7.77 7.29
N LEU A 24 0.17 7.99 6.90
CA LEU A 24 1.35 7.90 7.76
C LEU A 24 2.27 9.08 7.52
N ASP A 25 2.85 9.59 8.60
CA ASP A 25 3.90 10.60 8.51
C ASP A 25 5.24 9.93 8.19
N TYR A 26 6.04 10.55 7.32
CA TYR A 26 7.40 10.13 7.03
C TYR A 26 8.36 11.31 7.17
N ARG A 27 9.32 11.19 8.08
CA ARG A 27 10.42 12.15 8.19
C ARG A 27 11.49 11.80 7.16
N THR A 28 11.72 12.70 6.21
CA THR A 28 12.80 12.54 5.24
C THR A 28 14.15 12.43 5.94
N ARG A 29 15.03 11.60 5.36
CA ARG A 29 16.41 11.41 5.80
C ARG A 29 17.33 12.17 4.86
N TRP A 30 18.51 12.56 5.36
CA TRP A 30 19.55 13.16 4.51
C TRP A 30 19.88 12.28 3.29
N ALA A 31 19.92 10.96 3.49
CA ALA A 31 20.18 9.97 2.44
C ALA A 31 19.05 9.78 1.43
N ASP A 32 17.86 10.33 1.69
CA ASP A 32 16.75 10.24 0.74
C ASP A 32 16.91 11.26 -0.41
N ASN A 33 17.72 12.30 -0.21
CA ASN A 33 18.04 13.27 -1.26
C ASN A 33 19.11 12.73 -2.22
N ASP A 34 18.96 13.05 -3.50
CA ASP A 34 20.01 12.85 -4.49
C ASP A 34 20.85 14.12 -4.73
N MET A 35 21.77 14.06 -5.69
CA MET A 35 22.64 15.18 -6.05
C MET A 35 21.88 16.40 -6.63
N PHE A 36 20.61 16.23 -6.99
CA PHE A 36 19.74 17.31 -7.45
C PHE A 36 19.00 17.99 -6.29
N HIS A 37 19.32 17.64 -5.04
CA HIS A 37 18.77 18.24 -3.82
C HIS A 37 17.26 17.99 -3.62
N HIS A 38 16.71 16.96 -4.26
CA HIS A 38 15.35 16.51 -4.07
C HIS A 38 15.32 15.03 -3.65
N LEU A 39 14.17 14.58 -3.18
CA LEU A 39 13.92 13.18 -2.85
C LEU A 39 14.16 12.32 -4.10
N ASN A 40 15.02 11.31 -3.96
CA ASN A 40 15.37 10.42 -5.05
C ASN A 40 14.18 9.54 -5.46
N ASN A 41 14.02 9.31 -6.76
CA ASN A 41 12.88 8.58 -7.35
C ASN A 41 12.61 7.19 -6.71
N PRO A 42 13.62 6.35 -6.39
CA PRO A 42 13.37 5.06 -5.75
C PRO A 42 12.78 5.15 -4.35
N ILE A 43 13.00 6.26 -3.62
CA ILE A 43 12.48 6.44 -2.27
C ILE A 43 10.94 6.47 -2.29
N TYR A 44 10.32 7.04 -3.32
CA TYR A 44 8.86 7.01 -3.49
C TYR A 44 8.34 5.57 -3.49
N GLY A 45 9.03 4.63 -4.16
CA GLY A 45 8.69 3.21 -4.14
C GLY A 45 8.81 2.59 -2.74
N VAL A 46 9.83 2.96 -1.99
CA VAL A 46 10.02 2.51 -0.59
C VAL A 46 8.89 3.02 0.32
N LEU A 47 8.46 4.28 0.15
CA LEU A 47 7.36 4.87 0.90
C LEU A 47 6.04 4.14 0.61
N ILE A 48 5.76 3.89 -0.67
CA ILE A 48 4.56 3.16 -1.12
C ILE A 48 4.55 1.73 -0.56
N ASP A 49 5.67 1.02 -0.64
CA ASP A 49 5.79 -0.32 -0.07
C ASP A 49 5.56 -0.33 1.45
N SER A 50 6.16 0.64 2.15
CA SER A 50 6.09 0.75 3.60
C SER A 50 4.66 0.97 4.09
N ILE A 51 3.91 1.91 3.49
CA ILE A 51 2.53 2.19 3.93
C ILE A 51 1.57 1.03 3.64
N ILE A 52 1.74 0.34 2.50
CA ILE A 52 0.93 -0.83 2.16
C ILE A 52 1.18 -1.94 3.18
N ASN A 53 2.45 -2.26 3.45
CA ASN A 53 2.79 -3.30 4.42
C ASN A 53 2.36 -2.93 5.85
N ASP A 54 2.52 -1.67 6.27
CA ASP A 54 2.05 -1.20 7.57
C ASP A 54 0.53 -1.38 7.73
N PHE A 55 -0.25 -1.04 6.70
CA PHE A 55 -1.69 -1.27 6.70
C PHE A 55 -2.02 -2.77 6.79
N LEU A 56 -1.37 -3.61 5.97
CA LEU A 56 -1.60 -5.05 5.97
C LEU A 56 -1.27 -5.69 7.32
N ILE A 57 -0.15 -5.31 7.95
CA ILE A 57 0.26 -5.83 9.26
C ILE A 57 -0.73 -5.39 10.34
N LYS A 58 -1.02 -4.08 10.42
CA LYS A 58 -1.84 -3.52 11.52
C LYS A 58 -3.33 -3.77 11.40
N LYS A 59 -3.88 -3.81 10.17
CA LYS A 59 -5.33 -3.87 9.94
C LYS A 59 -5.80 -5.21 9.37
N CYS A 60 -4.94 -5.94 8.66
CA CYS A 60 -5.28 -7.21 8.04
C CYS A 60 -4.67 -8.43 8.77
N GLY A 61 -3.79 -8.21 9.75
CA GLY A 61 -3.10 -9.29 10.46
C GLY A 61 -2.07 -10.01 9.60
N TYR A 62 -1.56 -9.36 8.54
CA TYR A 62 -0.57 -9.94 7.64
C TYR A 62 0.74 -10.18 8.39
N ASN A 63 1.31 -11.37 8.22
CA ASN A 63 2.59 -11.76 8.80
C ASN A 63 3.44 -12.44 7.73
N THR A 64 4.59 -11.85 7.40
CA THR A 64 5.49 -12.34 6.34
C THR A 64 6.00 -13.77 6.58
N HIS A 65 6.00 -14.26 7.82
CA HIS A 65 6.49 -15.59 8.17
C HIS A 65 5.42 -16.68 8.17
N SER A 66 4.17 -16.33 8.47
CA SER A 66 3.10 -17.31 8.70
C SER A 66 1.89 -17.16 7.78
N TYR A 67 1.80 -16.07 7.00
CA TYR A 67 0.63 -15.83 6.17
C TYR A 67 0.58 -16.80 4.98
N PRO A 68 -0.58 -17.43 4.70
CA PRO A 68 -0.70 -18.49 3.69
C PRO A 68 -0.64 -17.99 2.24
N ARG A 69 -0.43 -16.69 2.02
CA ARG A 69 -0.31 -16.06 0.70
C ARG A 69 0.91 -15.15 0.68
N THR A 70 1.58 -15.11 -0.47
CA THR A 70 2.65 -14.13 -0.68
C THR A 70 2.11 -13.01 -1.56
N ALA A 71 2.28 -11.76 -1.14
CA ALA A 71 1.96 -10.61 -1.98
C ALA A 71 3.06 -10.43 -3.04
N LEU A 72 2.72 -10.60 -4.31
CA LEU A 72 3.61 -10.37 -5.44
C LEU A 72 3.21 -9.09 -6.14
N VAL A 73 4.16 -8.17 -6.33
CA VAL A 73 3.93 -6.94 -7.07
C VAL A 73 3.94 -7.25 -8.57
N ALA A 74 2.80 -7.09 -9.23
CA ALA A 74 2.64 -7.31 -10.66
C ALA A 74 2.91 -6.05 -11.49
N SER A 75 2.66 -4.87 -10.93
CA SER A 75 3.00 -3.59 -11.57
C SER A 75 3.19 -2.49 -10.56
N THR A 76 4.03 -1.52 -10.91
CA THR A 76 4.28 -0.29 -10.14
C THR A 76 4.19 0.92 -11.06
N TYR A 77 3.77 2.05 -10.51
CA TYR A 77 3.79 3.35 -11.20
C TYR A 77 4.01 4.48 -10.20
N CYS A 78 4.53 5.60 -10.69
CA CYS A 78 4.65 6.84 -9.92
C CYS A 78 4.64 8.03 -10.88
N ASP A 79 3.65 8.91 -10.71
CA ASP A 79 3.48 10.16 -11.44
C ASP A 79 3.93 11.31 -10.54
N TYR A 80 4.84 12.15 -11.03
CA TYR A 80 5.45 13.25 -10.26
C TYR A 80 4.84 14.59 -10.67
N PHE A 81 4.37 15.37 -9.69
CA PHE A 81 3.73 16.67 -9.88
C PHE A 81 4.48 17.82 -9.20
N GLY A 82 5.32 17.51 -8.22
CA GLY A 82 6.20 18.46 -7.55
C GLY A 82 7.30 17.75 -6.77
N SER A 83 8.41 18.44 -6.56
CA SER A 83 9.53 17.94 -5.78
C SER A 83 9.28 18.12 -4.28
N VAL A 84 9.85 17.22 -3.49
CA VAL A 84 10.02 17.34 -2.03
C VAL A 84 11.47 17.10 -1.69
N ALA A 85 11.93 17.57 -0.53
CA ALA A 85 13.33 17.46 -0.11
C ALA A 85 13.45 17.35 1.40
N TYR A 86 14.55 16.75 1.85
CA TYR A 86 15.02 16.90 3.23
C TYR A 86 15.21 18.39 3.58
N PRO A 87 14.85 18.86 4.79
CA PRO A 87 14.41 18.12 5.99
C PRO A 87 12.89 18.02 6.19
N ASN A 88 12.10 18.14 5.13
CA ASN A 88 10.64 18.27 5.26
C ASN A 88 9.99 16.95 5.71
N MET A 89 8.83 17.06 6.37
CA MET A 89 7.99 15.91 6.69
C MET A 89 7.03 15.63 5.53
N LEU A 90 6.78 14.37 5.25
CA LEU A 90 5.83 13.93 4.24
C LEU A 90 4.61 13.30 4.91
N ASP A 91 3.45 13.47 4.30
CA ASP A 91 2.25 12.68 4.59
C ASP A 91 2.03 11.73 3.40
N VAL A 92 2.09 10.43 3.68
CA VAL A 92 1.84 9.38 2.70
C VAL A 92 0.44 8.85 2.94
N GLY A 93 -0.44 9.05 1.96
CA GLY A 93 -1.79 8.51 1.96
C GLY A 93 -1.89 7.22 1.17
N LEU A 94 -2.78 6.32 1.60
CA LEU A 94 -3.08 5.04 0.96
C LEU A 94 -4.59 4.90 0.72
N ARG A 95 -4.93 4.40 -0.48
CA ARG A 95 -6.28 3.99 -0.87
C ARG A 95 -6.24 2.77 -1.79
N VAL A 96 -7.41 2.16 -2.00
CA VAL A 96 -7.58 1.05 -2.96
C VAL A 96 -8.38 1.53 -4.16
N VAL A 97 -7.80 1.42 -5.36
CA VAL A 97 -8.43 1.80 -6.62
C VAL A 97 -9.25 0.64 -7.19
N LYS A 98 -8.73 -0.57 -7.07
CA LYS A 98 -9.37 -1.77 -7.62
C LYS A 98 -9.15 -2.95 -6.69
N LEU A 99 -10.22 -3.68 -6.39
CA LEU A 99 -10.20 -4.88 -5.57
C LEU A 99 -10.79 -6.06 -6.34
N GLY A 100 -9.93 -6.94 -6.83
CA GLY A 100 -10.31 -8.19 -7.49
C GLY A 100 -10.51 -9.35 -6.49
N ASN A 101 -10.57 -10.58 -6.99
CA ASN A 101 -10.65 -11.77 -6.13
C ASN A 101 -9.30 -12.11 -5.49
N ASN A 102 -8.21 -12.03 -6.27
CA ASN A 102 -6.83 -12.32 -5.84
C ASN A 102 -5.86 -11.19 -6.20
N SER A 103 -6.37 -10.00 -6.51
CA SER A 103 -5.54 -8.84 -6.85
C SER A 103 -6.08 -7.58 -6.20
N VAL A 104 -5.16 -6.68 -5.85
CA VAL A 104 -5.45 -5.38 -5.26
C VAL A 104 -4.58 -4.35 -5.96
N THR A 105 -5.19 -3.28 -6.47
CA THR A 105 -4.47 -2.11 -6.98
C THR A 105 -4.58 -1.00 -5.96
N TYR A 106 -3.45 -0.66 -5.36
CA TYR A 106 -3.29 0.44 -4.43
C TYR A 106 -2.94 1.72 -5.18
N GLU A 107 -3.35 2.85 -4.61
CA GLU A 107 -2.83 4.17 -4.96
C GLU A 107 -2.38 4.84 -3.67
N CYS A 108 -1.24 5.50 -3.75
CA CYS A 108 -0.68 6.30 -2.68
C CYS A 108 -0.47 7.72 -3.17
N GLY A 109 -0.85 8.68 -2.34
CA GLY A 109 -0.58 10.10 -2.55
C GLY A 109 0.53 10.53 -1.60
N ILE A 110 1.54 11.23 -2.12
CA ILE A 110 2.63 11.78 -1.31
C ILE A 110 2.44 13.29 -1.26
N PHE A 111 2.36 13.80 -0.04
CA PHE A 111 2.14 15.19 0.28
C PHE A 111 3.30 15.70 1.12
N GLU A 112 3.58 16.98 0.98
CA GLU A 112 4.47 17.67 1.90
C GLU A 112 3.66 18.17 3.10
N GLU A 113 4.28 18.26 4.27
CA GLU A 113 3.63 18.79 5.47
C GLU A 113 2.96 20.14 5.19
N GLU A 114 1.79 20.36 5.79
CA GLU A 114 0.98 21.59 5.64
C GLU A 114 0.48 21.90 4.21
N GLN A 115 0.78 21.06 3.21
CA GLN A 115 0.32 21.25 1.85
C GLN A 115 -0.77 20.24 1.48
N GLU A 116 -1.90 20.75 1.01
CA GLU A 116 -3.02 19.92 0.56
C GLU A 116 -2.81 19.31 -0.83
N GLN A 117 -1.98 19.94 -1.66
CA GLN A 117 -1.72 19.47 -3.02
C GLN A 117 -0.74 18.30 -3.04
N VAL A 118 -1.08 17.29 -3.83
CA VAL A 118 -0.22 16.11 -4.01
C VAL A 118 1.08 16.47 -4.75
N LYS A 119 2.18 15.89 -4.29
CA LYS A 119 3.51 16.01 -4.90
C LYS A 119 3.81 14.86 -5.84
N ALA A 120 3.38 13.65 -5.48
CA ALA A 120 3.43 12.48 -6.35
C ALA A 120 2.27 11.54 -6.07
N VAL A 121 1.78 10.87 -7.11
CA VAL A 121 0.80 9.80 -7.00
C VAL A 121 1.41 8.52 -7.57
N GLY A 122 1.58 7.51 -6.73
CA GLY A 122 2.09 6.22 -7.15
C GLY A 122 1.24 5.08 -6.66
N GLY A 123 1.62 3.85 -6.97
CA GLY A 123 0.87 2.70 -6.50
C GLY A 123 1.33 1.39 -7.09
N PHE A 124 0.92 0.31 -6.43
CA PHE A 124 1.24 -1.05 -6.82
C PHE A 124 -0.03 -1.84 -7.12
N THR A 125 0.05 -2.71 -8.11
CA THR A 125 -0.88 -3.82 -8.22
C THR A 125 -0.24 -5.05 -7.63
N GLN A 126 -0.80 -5.56 -6.55
CA GLN A 126 -0.40 -6.83 -5.95
C GLN A 126 -1.35 -7.93 -6.39
N ILE A 127 -0.77 -9.09 -6.73
CA ILE A 127 -1.48 -10.35 -6.85
C ILE A 127 -1.13 -11.14 -5.59
N LEU A 128 -2.14 -11.71 -4.94
CA LEU A 128 -1.98 -12.48 -3.71
C LEU A 128 -2.28 -13.96 -4.01
N PRO A 129 -1.38 -14.67 -4.72
CA PRO A 129 -1.54 -16.09 -4.91
C PRO A 129 -1.43 -16.83 -3.58
N CYS A 130 -2.21 -17.88 -3.43
CA CYS A 130 -1.92 -18.87 -2.40
C CYS A 130 -0.69 -19.64 -2.83
N ILE A 131 0.34 -19.61 -2.00
CA ILE A 131 1.49 -20.48 -2.15
C ILE A 131 1.31 -21.58 -1.11
N VAL A 132 0.98 -22.80 -1.54
CA VAL A 132 1.41 -23.94 -0.74
C VAL A 132 2.90 -24.04 -0.95
N LEU A 133 3.65 -23.55 0.03
CA LEU A 133 5.11 -23.49 0.01
C LEU A 133 5.68 -24.91 -0.11
N ARG A 134 5.85 -25.39 -1.35
CA ARG A 134 6.46 -26.69 -1.65
C ARG A 134 7.92 -26.79 -1.17
N HIS A 135 8.53 -25.70 -0.71
CA HIS A 135 9.94 -25.65 -0.30
C HIS A 135 10.22 -25.31 1.16
N LEU A 136 9.23 -24.93 1.98
CA LEU A 136 9.41 -24.68 3.43
C LEU A 136 8.77 -25.73 4.35
N LEU A 137 8.09 -26.74 3.79
CA LEU A 137 7.47 -27.82 4.57
C LEU A 137 8.47 -28.82 5.19
N THR A 138 9.77 -28.72 4.93
CA THR A 138 10.75 -29.58 5.61
C THR A 138 11.21 -29.06 6.96
N ARG A 139 10.81 -27.85 7.40
CA ARG A 139 11.36 -27.26 8.64
C ARG A 139 10.41 -26.51 9.57
N ASN A 140 9.11 -26.37 9.27
CA ASN A 140 8.20 -25.65 10.17
C ASN A 140 7.10 -26.57 10.75
N PRO A 141 7.18 -26.97 12.04
CA PRO A 141 6.19 -27.86 12.67
C PRO A 141 4.83 -27.19 12.92
N PHE A 142 4.66 -25.88 12.64
CA PHE A 142 3.40 -25.15 12.81
C PHE A 142 2.46 -25.22 11.58
N MET A 143 2.84 -25.93 10.52
CA MET A 143 2.10 -26.03 9.25
C MET A 143 1.50 -27.44 9.02
N GLU A 144 1.00 -28.08 10.08
CA GLU A 144 0.17 -29.28 9.93
C GLU A 144 -1.20 -28.89 9.33
N GLY A 145 -1.43 -29.20 8.05
CA GLY A 145 -2.76 -29.17 7.44
C GLY A 145 -2.86 -28.60 6.03
N VAL A 146 -1.84 -27.87 5.54
CA VAL A 146 -1.89 -27.29 4.18
C VAL A 146 -1.18 -28.19 3.18
N LYS A 147 -1.80 -29.32 2.85
CA LYS A 147 -1.41 -30.15 1.70
C LYS A 147 -2.28 -29.78 0.50
N ARG A 148 -1.86 -28.83 -0.34
CA ARG A 148 -2.39 -28.72 -1.71
C ARG A 148 -1.23 -28.72 -2.70
N GLU A 149 -1.24 -29.68 -3.62
CA GLU A 149 -0.22 -29.84 -4.65
C GLU A 149 -0.42 -28.92 -5.86
N ASP A 150 -1.59 -28.26 -5.95
CA ASP A 150 -1.94 -27.36 -7.05
C ASP A 150 -1.45 -25.93 -6.76
N ASN A 151 -0.72 -25.35 -7.71
CA ASN A 151 -0.15 -23.99 -7.63
C ASN A 151 -1.21 -22.89 -7.86
N ARG A 152 -2.50 -23.26 -7.83
CA ARG A 152 -3.64 -22.37 -8.07
C ARG A 152 -4.15 -21.77 -6.77
N SER A 153 -4.53 -20.49 -6.86
CA SER A 153 -5.17 -19.80 -5.73
C SER A 153 -6.55 -20.41 -5.45
N PRO A 154 -6.96 -20.55 -4.17
CA PRO A 154 -8.30 -20.98 -3.80
C PRO A 154 -9.35 -20.13 -4.52
N PRO A 155 -10.48 -20.72 -4.95
CA PRO A 155 -11.58 -19.97 -5.56
C PRO A 155 -12.20 -18.95 -4.59
N GLU A 156 -12.00 -19.14 -3.28
CA GLU A 156 -12.53 -18.32 -2.19
C GLU A 156 -11.94 -16.90 -2.13
N GLY A 157 -10.89 -16.58 -2.89
CA GLY A 157 -10.36 -15.22 -2.96
C GLY A 157 -9.72 -14.74 -1.65
N LEU A 158 -9.49 -13.44 -1.48
CA LEU A 158 -8.98 -12.87 -0.23
C LEU A 158 -9.87 -13.20 0.98
N GLU A 159 -9.26 -13.40 2.14
CA GLU A 159 -9.98 -13.66 3.39
C GLU A 159 -11.03 -12.56 3.66
N PRO A 160 -12.22 -12.89 4.18
CA PRO A 160 -13.32 -11.92 4.33
C PRO A 160 -12.95 -10.68 5.16
N HIS A 161 -12.16 -10.84 6.23
CA HIS A 161 -11.74 -9.71 7.06
C HIS A 161 -10.75 -8.79 6.32
N VAL A 162 -9.79 -9.37 5.59
CA VAL A 162 -8.84 -8.62 4.75
C VAL A 162 -9.58 -7.87 3.65
N ARG A 163 -10.52 -8.55 2.97
CA ARG A 163 -11.36 -7.93 1.95
C ARG A 163 -12.17 -6.78 2.53
N SER A 164 -12.77 -6.95 3.71
CA SER A 164 -13.51 -5.90 4.40
C SER A 164 -12.62 -4.69 4.74
N ALA A 165 -11.41 -4.92 5.28
CA ALA A 165 -10.45 -3.87 5.60
C ALA A 165 -10.02 -3.09 4.34
N LEU A 166 -9.69 -3.79 3.25
CA LEU A 166 -9.34 -3.17 1.97
C LEU A 166 -10.51 -2.42 1.34
N THR A 167 -11.74 -2.91 1.49
CA THR A 167 -12.95 -2.21 0.99
C THR A 167 -13.13 -0.86 1.67
N ARG A 168 -12.75 -0.72 2.96
CA ARG A 168 -12.78 0.58 3.66
C ARG A 168 -11.82 1.60 3.07
N LEU A 169 -10.74 1.16 2.43
CA LEU A 169 -9.80 2.04 1.73
C LEU A 169 -10.28 2.46 0.34
N MET A 170 -11.39 1.92 -0.16
CA MET A 170 -11.97 2.33 -1.44
C MET A 170 -12.81 3.61 -1.30
N SER A 171 -13.40 3.84 -0.13
CA SER A 171 -14.08 5.09 0.21
C SER A 171 -13.09 6.10 0.77
N GLY A 172 -12.89 7.23 0.10
CA GLY A 172 -12.15 8.37 0.66
C GLY A 172 -12.73 8.78 2.01
N SER A 173 -11.86 8.91 3.01
CA SER A 173 -12.14 9.32 4.41
C SER A 173 -13.35 8.66 5.10
N GLY A 174 -13.13 7.44 5.61
CA GLY A 174 -13.85 6.92 6.77
C GLY A 174 -12.99 7.06 8.02
N ASP A 175 -13.13 8.18 8.71
CA ASP A 175 -12.69 8.53 10.08
C ASP A 175 -11.80 7.48 10.78
N GLN A 176 -10.48 7.59 10.63
CA GLN A 176 -9.52 6.90 11.49
C GLN A 176 -8.83 7.92 12.39
N LYS A 177 -9.37 8.07 13.61
CA LYS A 177 -8.70 8.76 14.72
C LYS A 177 -7.27 8.21 14.85
N GLN A 178 -6.28 9.09 14.72
CA GLN A 178 -4.90 8.81 15.12
C GLN A 178 -4.89 8.30 16.56
N ALA A 179 -4.26 7.15 16.78
CA ALA A 179 -3.92 6.72 18.14
C ALA A 179 -2.98 7.76 18.76
N PRO A 180 -3.11 8.07 20.06
CA PRO A 180 -2.28 9.09 20.70
C PRO A 180 -0.81 8.69 20.58
N LYS A 181 0.03 9.62 20.10
CA LYS A 181 1.49 9.51 20.18
C LYS A 181 1.84 9.47 21.68
N LEU A 182 2.52 8.41 22.11
CA LEU A 182 3.10 8.26 23.45
C LEU A 182 4.23 9.28 23.67
#